data_AF-A0A820SYA3-F1
#
_entry.id   AF-A0A820SYA3-F1
#
_cell.length_a   1.000
_cell.length_b   1.000
_cell.length_c   1.000
_cell.angle_alpha   90.00
_cell.angle_beta   90.00
_cell.angle_gamma   90.00
#
_symmetry.space_group_name_H-M   'P 1'
#
loop_
_entity.id
_entity.type
_entity.pdbx_description
1 polymer ?
#
loop_
_entity_poly.entity_id
_entity_poly.type
_entity_poly.pdbx_seq_one_letter_code
_entity_poly.pdbx_strand_id
1 'polypeptide(L)'
;MSILAIFFLLEYCLGFKYVFLGLPIIGKIKSKNTSALLDESFFPQRTWCLISRQKLGGIDETWADCVLPINVLNNTVFSLLWFWLIFILLMSICGLFQTLYNILPFSARSSLGHHLRAHDLYDMKDNAVVHDFICKCPPDIILMLRLYEVELGNTLAGQVIGQLFMAFKKNYVSREDSVAIELP
;
A
#
# COMPACT_ATOMS: atom_id res chain seq x y z
N MET A 1 6.61 6.00 8.30
CA MET A 1 6.21 7.40 8.04
C MET A 1 4.98 7.37 7.16
N SER A 2 3.80 7.63 7.74
CA SER A 2 2.52 7.48 7.06
C SER A 2 2.37 8.51 5.94
N ILE A 3 1.81 8.12 4.78
CA ILE A 3 1.62 9.02 3.65
C ILE A 3 0.74 10.24 4.02
N LEU A 4 -0.18 10.05 4.97
CA LEU A 4 -1.03 11.09 5.53
C LEU A 4 -0.23 12.19 6.23
N ALA A 5 0.88 11.84 6.90
CA ALA A 5 1.74 12.82 7.56
C ALA A 5 2.48 13.69 6.55
N ILE A 6 2.88 13.10 5.41
CA ILE A 6 3.53 13.82 4.31
C ILE A 6 2.52 14.79 3.66
N PHE A 7 1.28 14.35 3.42
CA PHE A 7 0.22 15.23 2.93
C PHE A 7 -0.07 16.38 3.91
N PHE A 8 -0.19 16.09 5.20
CA PHE A 8 -0.43 17.12 6.22
C PHE A 8 0.71 18.15 6.31
N LEU A 9 1.97 17.68 6.25
CA LEU A 9 3.13 18.56 6.23
C LEU A 9 3.12 19.48 5.01
N LEU A 10 2.76 18.95 3.84
CA LEU A 10 2.66 19.75 2.61
C LEU A 10 1.54 20.79 2.71
N GLU A 11 0.37 20.43 3.24
CA GLU A 11 -0.71 21.39 3.47
C GLU A 11 -0.30 22.50 4.45
N TYR A 12 0.44 22.14 5.50
CA TYR A 12 0.97 23.11 6.47
C TYR A 12 2.02 24.06 5.87
N CYS A 13 2.99 23.54 5.12
CA CYS A 13 4.06 24.34 4.53
C CYS A 13 3.58 25.23 3.37
N LEU A 14 2.62 24.77 2.57
CA LEU A 14 2.15 25.49 1.39
C LEU A 14 0.94 26.40 1.71
N GLY A 15 0.23 26.17 2.82
CA GLY A 15 -0.88 27.01 3.26
C GLY A 15 -2.18 26.82 2.47
N PHE A 16 -2.25 25.77 1.63
CA PHE A 16 -3.44 25.40 0.88
C PHE A 16 -3.60 23.88 0.81
N LYS A 17 -4.81 23.42 0.45
CA LYS A 17 -5.12 21.99 0.39
C LYS A 17 -4.45 21.31 -0.81
N TYR A 18 -3.26 20.76 -0.58
CA TYR A 18 -2.43 20.12 -1.60
C TYR A 18 -3.10 18.92 -2.29
N VAL A 19 -4.00 18.21 -1.60
CA VAL A 19 -4.75 17.08 -2.20
C VAL A 19 -5.59 17.52 -3.40
N PHE A 20 -6.29 18.65 -3.30
CA PHE A 20 -7.18 19.15 -4.37
C PHE A 20 -6.44 19.85 -5.50
N LEU A 21 -5.18 20.22 -5.30
CA LEU A 21 -4.35 20.93 -6.27
C LEU A 21 -4.14 20.15 -7.57
N GLY A 22 -4.06 18.82 -7.52
CA GLY A 22 -3.78 18.00 -8.71
C GLY A 22 -4.96 17.70 -9.62
N LEU A 23 -6.21 17.87 -9.15
CA LEU A 23 -7.41 17.64 -9.97
C LEU A 23 -7.47 18.60 -11.18
N PRO A 24 -7.21 19.92 -11.02
CA PRO A 24 -7.06 20.84 -12.15
C PRO A 24 -5.94 20.44 -13.13
N ILE A 25 -4.84 19.87 -12.64
CA ILE A 25 -3.68 19.48 -13.48
C ILE A 25 -4.10 18.42 -14.50
N ILE A 26 -4.85 17.41 -14.06
CA ILE A 26 -5.34 16.33 -14.92
C ILE A 26 -6.26 16.90 -16.02
N GLY A 27 -7.11 17.87 -15.67
CA GLY A 27 -7.96 18.58 -16.63
C GLY A 27 -7.16 19.37 -17.67
N LYS A 28 -6.12 20.10 -17.25
CA LYS A 28 -5.23 20.87 -18.13
C LYS A 28 -4.42 19.98 -19.07
N ILE A 29 -3.90 18.86 -18.57
CA ILE A 29 -3.18 17.85 -19.38
C ILE A 29 -4.11 17.30 -20.49
N LYS A 30 -5.35 16.96 -20.16
CA LYS A 30 -6.33 16.44 -21.13
C LYS A 30 -6.68 17.47 -22.20
N SER A 31 -6.72 18.75 -21.85
CA SER A 31 -6.99 19.85 -22.78
C SER A 31 -5.80 20.23 -23.67
N LYS A 32 -4.61 19.60 -23.53
CA LYS A 32 -3.35 19.99 -24.19
C LYS A 32 -2.96 21.47 -23.99
N ASN A 33 -3.50 22.13 -22.97
CA ASN A 33 -3.16 23.51 -22.68
C ASN A 33 -1.84 23.50 -21.90
N THR A 34 -0.77 24.00 -22.51
CA THR A 34 0.60 23.93 -21.98
C THR A 34 0.96 25.20 -21.18
N SER A 35 -0.06 25.89 -20.65
CA SER A 35 0.18 26.87 -19.59
C SER A 35 0.56 26.16 -18.29
N ALA A 36 1.17 26.88 -17.34
CA ALA A 36 1.69 26.33 -16.08
C ALA A 36 0.76 25.25 -15.48
N LEU A 37 1.35 24.07 -15.16
CA LEU A 37 0.59 22.90 -14.67
C LEU A 37 -0.21 23.25 -13.41
N LEU A 38 0.37 24.00 -12.46
CA LEU A 38 -0.35 24.60 -11.35
C LEU A 38 -0.85 25.99 -11.75
N ASP A 39 -1.98 26.40 -11.18
CA ASP A 39 -2.44 27.77 -11.37
C ASP A 39 -1.42 28.79 -10.85
N GLU A 40 -1.21 29.85 -11.63
CA GLU A 40 -0.33 30.96 -11.26
C GLU A 40 -0.79 31.69 -9.98
N SER A 41 -2.04 31.45 -9.54
CA SER A 41 -2.56 31.97 -8.26
C SER A 41 -1.87 31.35 -7.04
N PHE A 42 -1.36 30.12 -7.14
CA PHE A 42 -0.61 29.48 -6.06
C PHE A 42 0.88 29.84 -6.12
N PHE A 43 1.43 29.90 -7.34
CA PHE A 43 2.85 30.15 -7.58
C PHE A 43 3.04 31.13 -8.75
N PRO A 44 3.07 32.46 -8.51
CA PRO A 44 3.28 33.46 -9.55
C PRO A 44 4.69 33.38 -10.13
N GLN A 45 4.79 33.08 -11.42
CA GLN A 45 6.08 32.91 -12.10
C GLN A 45 6.64 34.24 -12.61
N ARG A 46 5.76 35.21 -12.84
CA ARG A 46 6.08 36.59 -13.21
C ARG A 46 5.46 37.57 -12.23
N THR A 47 6.23 38.59 -11.85
CA THR A 47 5.80 39.65 -10.95
C THR A 47 6.23 41.01 -11.48
N TRP A 48 5.46 42.05 -11.15
CA TRP A 48 5.85 43.43 -11.41
C TRP A 48 6.83 43.88 -10.33
N CYS A 49 8.01 44.32 -10.75
CA CYS A 49 9.01 44.87 -9.85
C CYS A 49 9.23 46.35 -10.17
N LEU A 50 9.29 47.17 -9.13
CA LEU A 50 9.62 48.58 -9.24
C LEU A 50 11.15 48.72 -9.21
N ILE A 51 11.72 49.16 -10.33
CA ILE A 51 13.16 49.39 -10.43
C ILE A 51 13.39 50.90 -10.32
N SER A 52 14.03 51.33 -9.23
CA SER A 52 14.50 52.70 -9.07
C SER A 52 15.93 52.85 -9.61
N ARG A 53 16.14 53.81 -10.50
CA ARG A 53 17.47 54.14 -11.06
C ARG A 53 17.81 55.59 -10.76
N GLN A 54 19.03 55.83 -10.28
CA GLN A 54 19.55 57.19 -10.17
C GLN A 54 19.96 57.71 -11.55
N LYS A 55 19.42 58.87 -11.93
CA LYS A 55 19.83 59.63 -13.13
C LYS A 55 20.33 61.01 -12.69
N LEU A 56 21.15 61.67 -13.52
CA LEU A 56 21.51 63.08 -13.28
C LEU A 56 20.21 63.90 -13.27
N GLY A 57 19.82 64.43 -12.11
CA GLY A 57 18.60 65.22 -11.92
C GLY A 57 17.46 64.54 -11.13
N GLY A 58 17.62 63.30 -10.66
CA GLY A 58 16.63 62.67 -9.78
C GLY A 58 16.63 61.14 -9.77
N ILE A 59 15.65 60.58 -9.06
CA ILE A 59 15.35 59.14 -9.08
C ILE A 59 14.26 58.93 -10.12
N ASP A 60 14.47 57.99 -11.04
CA ASP A 60 13.45 57.55 -12.01
C ASP A 60 13.02 56.13 -11.67
N GLU A 61 11.70 55.92 -11.58
CA GLU A 61 11.11 54.64 -11.19
C GLU A 61 10.31 54.06 -12.35
N THR A 62 10.70 52.86 -12.78
CA THR A 62 10.07 52.17 -13.90
C THR A 62 9.62 50.78 -13.47
N TRP A 63 8.40 50.42 -13.85
CA TRP A 63 7.88 49.06 -13.70
C TRP A 63 8.54 48.13 -14.72
N ALA A 64 9.01 46.97 -14.26
CA ALA A 64 9.56 45.93 -15.10
C ALA A 64 8.96 44.57 -14.75
N ASP A 65 8.84 43.70 -15.74
CA ASP A 65 8.46 42.31 -15.53
C ASP A 65 9.66 41.52 -15.02
N CYS A 66 9.54 40.97 -13.81
CA CYS A 66 10.51 40.06 -13.22
C CYS A 66 10.03 38.62 -13.30
N VAL A 67 10.94 37.71 -13.60
CA VAL A 67 10.71 36.27 -13.54
C VAL A 67 11.27 35.76 -12.22
N LEU A 68 10.57 34.85 -11.55
CA LEU A 68 11.00 34.21 -10.31
C LEU A 68 11.37 32.74 -10.58
N PRO A 69 12.65 32.43 -10.92
CA PRO A 69 13.04 31.09 -11.36
C PRO A 69 12.79 30.02 -10.29
N ILE A 70 12.92 30.40 -9.02
CA ILE A 70 12.62 29.53 -7.88
C ILE A 70 11.16 29.06 -7.89
N ASN A 71 10.22 29.91 -8.29
CA ASN A 71 8.81 29.59 -8.27
C ASN A 71 8.38 28.76 -9.49
N VAL A 72 9.08 28.94 -10.62
CA VAL A 72 8.96 28.06 -11.79
C VAL A 72 9.45 26.65 -11.43
N LEU A 73 10.60 26.53 -10.77
CA LEU A 73 11.13 25.26 -10.29
C LEU A 73 10.15 24.59 -9.30
N ASN A 74 9.62 25.37 -8.37
CA ASN A 74 8.68 24.91 -7.37
C ASN A 74 7.40 24.33 -7.99
N ASN A 75 6.86 25.02 -9.01
CA ASN A 75 5.71 24.56 -9.77
C ASN A 75 5.97 23.20 -10.46
N THR A 76 7.16 23.00 -11.03
CA THR A 76 7.53 21.72 -11.66
C THR A 76 7.69 20.59 -10.63
N VAL A 77 8.42 20.85 -9.54
CA VAL A 77 8.70 19.85 -8.51
C VAL A 77 7.42 19.44 -7.76
N PHE A 78 6.59 20.40 -7.35
CA PHE A 78 5.35 20.08 -6.64
C PHE A 78 4.31 19.38 -7.52
N SER A 79 4.30 19.64 -8.82
CA SER A 79 3.45 18.88 -9.74
C SER A 79 3.92 17.42 -9.84
N LEU A 80 5.22 17.18 -9.99
CA LEU A 80 5.79 15.83 -10.05
C LEU A 80 5.58 15.06 -8.73
N LEU A 81 5.79 15.73 -7.59
CA LEU A 81 5.55 15.15 -6.27
C LEU A 81 4.09 14.72 -6.08
N TRP A 82 3.13 15.48 -6.64
CA TRP A 82 1.71 15.14 -6.51
C TRP A 82 1.41 13.80 -7.20
N PHE A 83 1.89 13.61 -8.44
CA PHE A 83 1.73 12.35 -9.16
C PHE A 83 2.42 11.18 -8.44
N TRP A 84 3.61 11.41 -7.89
CA TRP A 84 4.35 10.44 -7.11
C TRP A 84 3.59 10.00 -5.86
N LEU A 85 3.01 10.94 -5.12
CA LEU A 85 2.23 10.65 -3.91
C LEU A 85 0.95 9.88 -4.22
N ILE A 86 0.26 10.20 -5.32
CA ILE A 86 -0.89 9.41 -5.78
C ILE A 86 -0.48 7.99 -6.16
N PHE A 87 0.66 7.81 -6.82
CA PHE A 87 1.18 6.48 -7.15
C PHE A 87 1.45 5.64 -5.89
N ILE A 88 2.14 6.20 -4.90
CA ILE A 88 2.39 5.48 -3.63
C ILE A 88 1.07 5.22 -2.88
N LEU A 89 0.12 6.15 -2.92
CA LEU A 89 -1.19 5.97 -2.30
C LEU A 89 -1.92 4.77 -2.94
N LEU A 90 -1.92 4.67 -4.27
CA LEU A 90 -2.51 3.53 -4.99
C LEU A 90 -1.83 2.22 -4.62
N MET A 91 -0.49 2.18 -4.61
CA MET A 91 0.26 1.00 -4.19
C MET A 91 -0.04 0.60 -2.74
N SER A 92 -0.20 1.58 -1.85
CA SER A 92 -0.57 1.34 -0.45
C SER A 92 -1.98 0.77 -0.33
N ILE A 93 -2.93 1.27 -1.13
CA ILE A 93 -4.30 0.76 -1.18
C ILE A 93 -4.31 -0.68 -1.72
N CYS A 94 -3.55 -0.98 -2.78
CA CYS A 94 -3.38 -2.35 -3.27
C CYS A 94 -2.79 -3.27 -2.20
N GLY A 95 -1.75 -2.82 -1.49
CA GLY A 95 -1.16 -3.57 -0.37
C GLY A 95 -2.14 -3.79 0.78
N LEU A 96 -2.99 -2.80 1.08
CA LEU A 96 -4.06 -2.92 2.07
C LEU A 96 -5.07 -3.99 1.65
N PHE A 97 -5.53 -3.98 0.40
CA PHE A 97 -6.45 -4.99 -0.11
C PHE A 97 -5.84 -6.39 -0.10
N GLN A 98 -4.57 -6.52 -0.49
CA GLN A 98 -3.82 -7.78 -0.41
C GLN A 98 -3.78 -8.31 1.03
N THR A 99 -3.47 -7.43 1.99
CA THR A 99 -3.41 -7.79 3.41
C THR A 99 -4.78 -8.14 3.97
N LEU A 100 -5.81 -7.37 3.63
CA LEU A 100 -7.19 -7.64 4.03
C LEU A 100 -7.67 -8.99 3.49
N TYR A 101 -7.37 -9.29 2.22
CA TYR A 101 -7.66 -10.59 1.63
C TYR A 101 -6.93 -11.74 2.34
N ASN A 102 -5.68 -11.52 2.76
CA ASN A 102 -4.89 -12.51 3.48
C ASN A 102 -5.39 -12.77 4.91
N ILE A 103 -5.96 -11.76 5.58
CA ILE A 103 -6.50 -11.89 6.95
C ILE A 103 -7.81 -12.69 6.98
N LEU A 104 -8.52 -12.77 5.85
CA LEU A 104 -9.78 -13.52 5.80
C LEU A 104 -9.53 -15.03 6.00
N PRO A 105 -10.15 -15.66 7.02
CA PRO A 105 -9.91 -17.07 7.38
C PRO A 105 -10.30 -18.04 6.25
N PHE A 106 -11.20 -17.61 5.36
CA PHE A 106 -11.58 -18.39 4.18
C PHE A 106 -10.42 -18.55 3.17
N SER A 107 -9.68 -17.47 2.89
CA SER A 107 -8.51 -17.49 2.01
C SER A 107 -7.36 -18.29 2.62
N ALA A 108 -7.16 -18.15 3.93
CA ALA A 108 -6.15 -18.90 4.67
C ALA A 108 -6.42 -20.41 4.68
N ARG A 109 -7.67 -20.85 4.86
CA ARG A 109 -8.06 -22.27 4.78
C ARG A 109 -7.82 -22.89 3.40
N SER A 110 -8.14 -22.16 2.33
CA SER A 110 -7.89 -22.63 0.97
C SER A 110 -6.38 -22.73 0.67
N SER A 111 -5.59 -21.75 1.13
CA SER A 111 -4.12 -21.77 0.98
C SER A 111 -3.48 -22.94 1.72
N LEU A 112 -3.92 -23.20 2.95
CA LEU A 112 -3.47 -24.33 3.76
C LEU A 112 -3.66 -25.66 3.02
N GLY A 113 -4.84 -25.87 2.41
CA GLY A 113 -5.11 -27.06 1.61
C GLY A 113 -4.18 -27.22 0.40
N HIS A 114 -3.81 -26.12 -0.27
CA HIS A 114 -2.83 -26.16 -1.36
C HIS A 114 -1.41 -26.47 -0.87
N HIS A 115 -0.99 -25.92 0.28
CA HIS A 115 0.34 -26.18 0.85
C HIS A 115 0.53 -27.62 1.33
N LEU A 116 -0.50 -28.22 1.97
CA LEU A 116 -0.46 -29.64 2.34
C LEU A 116 -0.38 -30.56 1.12
N ARG A 117 -1.05 -30.21 0.01
CA ARG A 117 -0.99 -30.97 -1.25
C ARG A 117 0.36 -30.81 -1.95
N ALA A 118 0.92 -29.59 -1.95
CA ALA A 118 2.16 -29.30 -2.65
C ALA A 118 3.40 -29.96 -2.02
N HIS A 119 3.39 -30.17 -0.69
CA HIS A 119 4.49 -30.83 0.01
C HIS A 119 4.33 -32.36 0.12
N ASP A 120 3.29 -32.95 -0.49
CA ASP A 120 3.02 -34.40 -0.52
C ASP A 120 3.08 -35.04 0.88
N LEU A 121 2.62 -34.30 1.89
CA LEU A 121 2.75 -34.69 3.30
C LEU A 121 1.66 -35.69 3.75
N TYR A 122 0.74 -36.06 2.87
CA TYR A 122 -0.36 -36.97 3.17
C TYR A 122 -0.73 -37.85 1.95
N ASP A 123 -1.13 -39.09 2.21
CA ASP A 123 -1.61 -40.03 1.20
C ASP A 123 -3.07 -39.73 0.84
N MET A 124 -3.52 -39.92 -0.41
CA MET A 124 -4.89 -39.60 -0.87
C MET A 124 -6.01 -40.23 -0.03
N LYS A 125 -5.68 -41.27 0.76
CA LYS A 125 -6.59 -41.91 1.72
C LYS A 125 -6.94 -41.02 2.92
N ASP A 126 -6.09 -40.07 3.31
CA ASP A 126 -6.29 -39.20 4.47
C ASP A 126 -7.05 -37.88 4.13
N ASN A 127 -7.66 -37.78 2.95
CA ASN A 127 -8.43 -36.60 2.53
C ASN A 127 -9.50 -36.19 3.57
N ALA A 128 -10.14 -37.17 4.22
CA ALA A 128 -11.11 -36.93 5.29
C ALA A 128 -10.47 -36.33 6.55
N VAL A 129 -9.27 -36.81 6.93
CA VAL A 129 -8.50 -36.33 8.08
C VAL A 129 -7.95 -34.92 7.83
N VAL A 130 -7.52 -34.63 6.60
CA VAL A 130 -7.10 -33.27 6.18
C VAL A 130 -8.28 -32.30 6.24
N HIS A 131 -9.46 -32.70 5.77
CA HIS A 131 -10.65 -31.87 5.85
C HIS A 131 -11.06 -31.61 7.31
N ASP A 132 -11.03 -32.64 8.17
CA ASP A 132 -11.31 -32.47 9.60
C ASP A 132 -10.28 -31.57 10.28
N PHE A 133 -8.99 -31.69 9.92
CA PHE A 133 -7.94 -30.78 10.38
C PHE A 133 -8.23 -29.32 10.02
N ILE A 134 -8.57 -29.03 8.75
CA ILE A 134 -8.87 -27.67 8.28
C ILE A 134 -10.14 -27.10 8.94
N CYS A 135 -11.17 -27.93 9.13
CA CYS A 135 -12.43 -27.52 9.75
C CYS A 135 -12.32 -27.31 11.26
N LYS A 136 -11.56 -28.15 11.96
CA LYS A 136 -11.40 -28.14 13.41
C LYS A 136 -10.32 -27.18 13.89
N CYS A 137 -9.44 -26.72 13.00
CA CYS A 137 -8.38 -25.78 13.35
C CYS A 137 -8.98 -24.42 13.77
N PRO A 138 -8.61 -23.90 14.95
CA PRO A 138 -9.04 -22.58 15.41
C PRO A 138 -8.68 -21.46 14.42
N PRO A 139 -9.54 -20.44 14.26
CA PRO A 139 -9.27 -19.32 13.36
C PRO A 139 -7.97 -18.58 13.71
N ASP A 140 -7.61 -18.51 15.00
CA ASP A 140 -6.38 -17.86 15.47
C ASP A 140 -5.12 -18.58 14.98
N ILE A 141 -5.13 -19.92 15.00
CA ILE A 141 -3.99 -20.74 14.53
C ILE A 141 -3.86 -20.62 13.01
N ILE A 142 -4.99 -20.63 12.28
CA ILE A 142 -5.01 -20.42 10.83
C ILE A 142 -4.43 -19.04 10.47
N LEU A 143 -4.78 -18.01 11.24
CA LEU A 143 -4.24 -16.66 11.04
C LEU A 143 -2.73 -16.60 11.32
N MET A 144 -2.27 -17.25 12.40
CA MET A 144 -0.83 -17.33 12.72
C MET A 144 -0.03 -18.05 11.64
N LEU A 145 -0.56 -19.16 11.10
CA LEU A 145 0.07 -19.88 9.99
C LEU A 145 0.14 -19.01 8.73
N ARG A 146 -0.92 -18.26 8.41
CA ARG A 146 -0.91 -17.33 7.29
C ARG A 146 0.04 -16.15 7.48
N LEU A 147 0.20 -15.66 8.71
CA LEU A 147 1.19 -14.64 9.05
C LEU A 147 2.62 -15.18 8.87
N TYR A 148 2.84 -16.42 9.30
CA TYR A 148 4.10 -17.12 9.12
C TYR A 148 4.44 -17.33 7.64
N GLU A 149 3.45 -17.68 6.80
CA GLU A 149 3.60 -17.75 5.33
C GLU A 149 4.04 -16.43 4.72
N VAL A 150 3.51 -15.29 5.19
CA VAL A 150 3.85 -13.96 4.67
C VAL A 150 5.25 -13.51 5.09
N GLU A 151 5.66 -13.78 6.34
CA GLU A 151 6.95 -13.31 6.86
C GLU A 151 8.12 -14.24 6.49
N LEU A 152 7.91 -15.56 6.54
CA LEU A 152 8.97 -16.56 6.39
C LEU A 152 8.91 -17.29 5.04
N GLY A 153 7.88 -17.01 4.25
CA GLY A 153 7.67 -17.62 2.94
C GLY A 153 7.06 -19.02 3.01
N ASN A 154 6.58 -19.46 1.87
CA ASN A 154 5.74 -20.66 1.75
C ASN A 154 6.48 -21.97 2.09
N THR A 155 7.79 -22.02 1.93
CA THR A 155 8.60 -23.25 2.16
C THR A 155 8.76 -23.57 3.65
N LEU A 156 9.12 -22.57 4.46
CA LEU A 156 9.23 -22.71 5.91
C LEU A 156 7.86 -22.94 6.54
N ALA A 157 6.86 -22.20 6.09
CA ALA A 157 5.49 -22.41 6.52
C ALA A 157 5.00 -23.84 6.23
N GLY A 158 5.30 -24.38 5.04
CA GLY A 158 4.97 -25.75 4.67
C GLY A 158 5.56 -26.80 5.62
N GLN A 159 6.80 -26.60 6.09
CA GLN A 159 7.43 -27.50 7.07
C GLN A 159 6.74 -27.46 8.43
N VAL A 160 6.41 -26.26 8.93
CA VAL A 160 5.70 -26.08 10.21
C VAL A 160 4.29 -26.68 10.15
N ILE A 161 3.57 -26.41 9.05
CA ILE A 161 2.25 -26.99 8.78
C ILE A 161 2.33 -28.52 8.77
N GLY A 162 3.35 -29.09 8.15
CA GLY A 162 3.57 -30.55 8.11
C GLY A 162 3.78 -31.16 9.49
N GLN A 163 4.60 -30.54 10.33
CA GLN A 163 4.80 -31.02 11.71
C GLN A 163 3.51 -30.94 12.54
N LEU A 164 2.75 -29.86 12.38
CA LEU A 164 1.46 -29.68 13.05
C LEU A 164 0.44 -30.74 12.61
N PHE A 165 0.39 -31.03 11.30
CA PHE A 165 -0.49 -32.07 10.75
C PHE A 165 -0.11 -33.46 11.24
N MET A 166 1.18 -33.81 11.29
CA MET A 166 1.65 -35.09 11.83
C MET A 166 1.26 -35.28 13.31
N ALA A 167 1.40 -34.23 14.13
CA ALA A 167 0.98 -34.25 15.53
C ALA A 167 -0.54 -34.43 15.67
N PHE A 168 -1.33 -33.75 14.80
CA PHE A 168 -2.78 -33.92 14.76
C PHE A 168 -3.19 -35.33 14.34
N LYS A 169 -2.60 -35.88 13.28
CA LYS A 169 -2.87 -37.23 12.78
C LYS A 169 -2.62 -38.29 13.85
N LYS A 170 -1.54 -38.17 14.64
CA LYS A 170 -1.24 -39.09 15.75
C LYS A 170 -2.35 -39.10 16.81
N ASN A 171 -2.85 -37.91 17.17
CA ASN A 171 -3.95 -37.78 18.14
C ASN A 171 -5.30 -38.23 17.56
N TYR A 172 -5.50 -38.08 16.25
CA TYR A 172 -6.69 -38.55 15.56
C TYR A 172 -6.79 -40.08 15.57
N VAL A 173 -5.72 -40.77 15.15
CA VAL A 173 -5.66 -42.25 15.13
C VAL A 173 -5.81 -42.83 16.55
N SER A 174 -5.14 -42.25 17.55
CA SER A 174 -5.27 -42.70 18.94
C SER A 174 -6.71 -42.61 19.47
N ARG A 175 -7.48 -41.64 18.96
CA ARG A 175 -8.88 -41.44 19.33
C ARG A 175 -9.79 -42.43 18.61
N GLU A 176 -9.48 -42.75 17.36
CA GLU A 176 -10.20 -43.75 16.57
C GLU A 176 -10.00 -45.17 17.15
N ASP A 177 -8.77 -45.51 17.56
CA ASP A 177 -8.45 -46.76 18.26
C ASP A 177 -9.20 -46.89 19.60
N SER A 178 -9.30 -45.80 20.38
CA SER A 178 -10.08 -45.82 21.63
C SER A 178 -11.59 -46.00 21.43
N VAL A 179 -12.14 -45.53 20.30
CA VAL A 179 -13.56 -45.71 19.96
C VAL A 179 -13.80 -47.12 19.40
N ALA A 180 -12.84 -47.72 18.70
CA ALA A 180 -12.91 -49.08 18.19
C ALA A 180 -12.87 -50.15 19.31
N ILE A 181 -12.23 -49.85 20.45
CA ILE A 181 -12.15 -50.74 21.62
C ILE A 181 -13.47 -50.75 22.43
N GLU A 182 -14.32 -49.73 22.28
CA GLU A 182 -15.62 -49.63 22.98
C GLU A 182 -16.82 -50.21 22.19
N LEU A 183 -16.62 -50.72 20.97
CA LEU A 183 -17.69 -51.41 20.23
C LEU A 183 -17.70 -52.92 20.57
N PRO A 184 -18.81 -53.47 21.12
CA PRO A 184 -18.98 -54.90 21.38
C PRO A 184 -19.20 -55.74 20.11
#